data_AF-A0A917B7Q5-F1
#
_entry.id   AF-A0A917B7Q5-F1
#
_cell.length_a   1.000
_cell.length_b   1.000
_cell.length_c   1.000
_cell.angle_alpha   90.00
_cell.angle_beta   90.00
_cell.angle_gamma   90.00
#
_symmetry.space_group_name_H-M   'P 1'
#
loop_
_entity.id
_entity.type
_entity.pdbx_description
1 polymer ?
#
loop_
_entity_poly.entity_id
_entity_poly.type
_entity_poly.pdbx_seq_one_letter_code
_entity_poly.pdbx_strand_id
1 'polypeptide(L)'
;MIFGESLSEKIVEGIYNINTKPSSLDIEVVSQLILTGKAHSIFKQKKSLLKEANKIYNSYFHISNEYENPLSYFRWLPINSKAPGPSS
;
A
#
# COMPACT_ATOMS: atom_id res chain seq x y z
N MET A 1 5.89 16.42 7.03
CA MET A 1 4.57 15.75 7.17
C MET A 1 3.54 16.63 6.49
N ILE A 2 2.72 16.10 5.57
CA ILE A 2 1.71 16.89 4.85
C ILE A 2 0.41 16.81 5.65
N PHE A 3 0.35 17.55 6.76
CA PHE A 3 -0.85 17.71 7.58
C PHE A 3 -0.97 19.19 7.96
N GLY A 4 -2.19 19.66 8.26
CA GLY A 4 -2.38 20.99 8.83
C GLY A 4 -1.68 21.12 10.18
N GLU A 5 -1.20 22.31 10.52
CA GLU A 5 -0.34 22.57 11.68
C GLU A 5 -0.97 22.08 13.00
N SER A 6 -2.26 22.36 13.22
CA SER A 6 -3.01 21.90 14.40
C SER A 6 -3.19 20.38 14.49
N LEU A 7 -3.16 19.66 13.37
CA LEU A 7 -3.19 18.21 13.33
C LEU A 7 -1.79 17.62 13.54
N SER A 8 -0.76 18.28 13.02
CA SER A 8 0.63 17.88 13.21
C SER A 8 1.01 17.87 14.69
N GLU A 9 0.66 18.90 15.45
CA GLU A 9 0.93 18.96 16.90
C GLU A 9 0.29 17.79 17.66
N LYS A 10 -0.99 17.52 17.41
CA LYS A 10 -1.72 16.42 18.04
C LYS A 10 -1.15 15.05 17.69
N ILE A 11 -0.72 14.85 16.44
CA ILE A 11 -0.07 13.61 16.00
C ILE A 11 1.28 13.44 16.70
N VAL A 12 2.07 14.51 16.77
CA VAL A 12 3.39 14.47 17.42
C VAL A 12 3.26 14.16 18.90
N GLU A 13 2.36 14.84 19.62
CA GLU A 13 2.06 14.55 21.03
C GLU A 13 1.63 13.09 21.24
N GLY A 14 0.73 12.59 20.39
CA GLY A 14 0.33 11.19 20.37
C GLY A 14 1.51 10.23 20.21
N ILE A 15 2.39 10.46 19.23
CA ILE A 15 3.59 9.65 18.96
C ILE A 15 4.54 9.63 20.16
N TYR A 16 4.67 10.72 20.91
CA TYR A 16 5.52 10.76 22.11
C TYR A 16 4.94 9.95 23.27
N ASN A 17 3.62 9.88 23.38
CA ASN A 17 2.92 9.22 24.48
C ASN A 17 2.63 7.73 24.23
N ILE A 18 2.73 7.27 22.98
CA ILE A 18 2.61 5.86 22.62
C ILE A 18 4.01 5.26 22.36
N ASN A 19 4.26 4.04 22.83
CA ASN A 19 5.54 3.35 22.61
C ASN A 19 5.65 2.77 21.18
N THR A 20 5.46 3.61 20.18
CA THR A 20 5.54 3.24 18.74
C THR A 20 6.78 3.79 18.06
N LYS A 21 7.71 4.37 18.84
CA LYS A 21 8.95 4.92 18.29
C LYS A 21 9.71 3.78 17.58
N PRO A 22 9.95 3.88 16.27
CA PRO A 22 10.74 2.89 15.56
C PRO A 22 12.15 2.86 16.16
N SER A 23 12.80 1.70 16.12
CA SER A 23 14.16 1.59 16.67
C SER A 23 15.11 2.54 15.93
N SER A 24 16.10 3.10 16.64
CA SER A 24 17.10 3.97 16.01
C SER A 24 17.84 3.29 14.87
N LEU A 25 17.99 1.97 14.95
CA LEU A 25 18.59 1.16 13.88
C LEU A 25 17.70 1.15 12.63
N ASP A 26 16.38 0.93 12.78
CA ASP A 26 15.45 0.92 11.65
C ASP A 26 15.42 2.29 10.96
N ILE A 27 15.45 3.37 11.74
CA ILE A 27 15.52 4.74 11.22
C ILE A 27 16.80 4.92 10.38
N GLU A 28 17.95 4.51 10.90
CA GLU A 28 19.23 4.65 10.19
C GLU A 28 19.25 3.82 8.91
N VAL A 29 18.80 2.57 8.96
CA VAL A 29 18.71 1.70 7.77
C VAL A 29 17.84 2.33 6.70
N VAL A 30 16.63 2.80 7.05
CA VAL A 30 15.71 3.44 6.09
C VAL A 30 16.30 4.74 5.55
N SER A 31 16.92 5.57 6.40
CA SER A 31 17.60 6.80 6.00
C SER A 31 18.69 6.52 4.95
N GLN A 32 19.57 5.56 5.20
CA GLN A 32 20.62 5.18 4.24
C GLN A 32 20.04 4.61 2.95
N LEU A 33 18.97 3.82 3.00
CA LEU A 33 18.30 3.34 1.79
C LEU A 33 17.77 4.50 0.93
N ILE A 34 17.26 5.56 1.55
CA ILE A 34 16.80 6.76 0.86
C ILE A 34 17.99 7.53 0.28
N LEU A 35 18.99 7.86 1.10
CA LEU A 35 20.15 8.68 0.71
C LEU A 35 20.99 8.02 -0.39
N THR A 36 21.15 6.70 -0.34
CA THR A 36 21.91 5.94 -1.35
C THR A 36 21.11 5.67 -2.63
N GLY A 37 19.82 6.04 -2.68
CA GLY A 37 18.93 5.75 -3.80
C GLY A 37 18.52 4.27 -3.92
N LYS A 38 18.94 3.39 -3.01
CA LYS A 38 18.54 1.98 -2.99
C LYS A 38 17.03 1.81 -2.81
N ALA A 39 16.40 2.67 -2.01
CA ALA A 39 14.94 2.70 -1.85
C ALA A 39 14.22 2.87 -3.20
N HIS A 40 14.74 3.72 -4.08
CA HIS A 40 14.17 3.90 -5.42
C HIS A 40 14.32 2.65 -6.29
N SER A 41 15.47 1.99 -6.20
CA SER A 41 15.73 0.73 -6.92
C SER A 41 14.78 -0.39 -6.47
N ILE A 42 14.57 -0.52 -5.15
CA ILE A 42 13.58 -1.45 -4.57
C ILE A 42 12.18 -1.13 -5.09
N PHE A 43 11.78 0.15 -5.09
CA PHE A 43 10.48 0.57 -5.61
C PHE A 43 10.31 0.23 -7.10
N LYS A 44 11.34 0.42 -7.92
CA LYS A 44 11.33 0.08 -9.34
C LYS A 44 11.15 -1.42 -9.56
N GLN A 45 11.87 -2.25 -8.79
CA GLN A 45 11.72 -3.70 -8.85
C GLN A 45 10.31 -4.12 -8.42
N LYS A 46 9.83 -3.61 -7.28
CA LYS A 46 8.49 -3.89 -6.76
C LYS A 46 7.40 -3.52 -7.77
N LYS A 47 7.54 -2.37 -8.43
CA LYS A 47 6.64 -1.94 -9.52
C LYS A 47 6.69 -2.89 -10.73
N SER A 48 7.85 -3.41 -11.09
CA SER A 48 7.97 -4.39 -12.17
C SER A 48 7.23 -5.68 -11.85
N LEU A 49 7.43 -6.21 -10.64
CA LEU A 49 6.76 -7.42 -10.17
C LEU A 49 5.23 -7.25 -10.13
N LEU A 50 4.75 -6.09 -9.68
CA LEU A 50 3.31 -5.80 -9.68
C LEU A 50 2.72 -5.77 -11.08
N LYS A 51 3.42 -5.17 -12.04
CA LYS A 51 2.96 -5.17 -13.43
C LYS A 51 2.84 -6.58 -13.98
N GLU A 52 3.80 -7.45 -13.66
CA GLU A 52 3.79 -8.85 -14.09
C GLU A 52 2.64 -9.62 -13.44
N ALA A 53 2.50 -9.55 -12.11
CA ALA A 53 1.39 -10.18 -11.38
C ALA A 53 0.02 -9.70 -11.88
N ASN A 54 -0.11 -8.40 -12.13
CA ASN A 54 -1.34 -7.81 -12.65
C ASN A 54 -1.62 -8.20 -14.10
N LYS A 55 -0.58 -8.42 -14.92
CA LYS A 55 -0.74 -8.96 -16.28
C LYS A 55 -1.27 -10.40 -16.25
N ILE A 56 -0.75 -11.23 -15.34
CA ILE A 56 -1.23 -12.61 -15.11
C ILE A 56 -2.70 -12.57 -14.68
N TYR A 57 -3.05 -11.75 -13.69
CA TYR A 57 -4.44 -11.60 -13.26
C TYR A 57 -5.36 -11.25 -14.44
N ASN A 58 -4.99 -10.25 -15.23
CA ASN A 58 -5.79 -9.81 -16.39
C ASN A 58 -5.92 -10.87 -17.50
N SER A 59 -4.98 -11.83 -17.61
CA SER A 59 -5.09 -12.90 -18.60
C SER A 59 -6.07 -14.01 -18.20
N TYR A 60 -6.33 -14.17 -16.90
CA TYR A 60 -7.26 -15.18 -16.39
C TYR A 60 -8.63 -14.60 -16.05
N PHE A 61 -8.67 -13.36 -15.55
CA PHE A 61 -9.89 -12.70 -15.09
C PHE A 61 -10.19 -11.48 -15.97
N HIS A 62 -11.22 -11.61 -16.80
CA HIS A 62 -11.71 -10.53 -17.66
C HIS A 62 -12.65 -9.58 -16.89
N ILE A 63 -12.18 -9.07 -15.75
CA ILE A 63 -12.94 -8.21 -14.86
C ILE A 63 -12.41 -6.79 -15.03
N SER A 64 -13.23 -5.90 -15.60
CA SER A 64 -12.87 -4.50 -15.79
C SER A 64 -13.43 -3.64 -14.66
N ASN A 65 -12.57 -2.92 -13.96
CA ASN A 65 -12.94 -1.84 -13.06
C ASN A 65 -12.18 -0.57 -13.44
N GLU A 66 -12.89 0.44 -13.95
CA GLU A 66 -12.31 1.69 -14.45
C GLU A 66 -11.61 2.51 -13.36
N TYR A 67 -11.94 2.27 -12.08
CA TYR A 67 -11.35 2.96 -10.93
C TYR A 67 -10.18 2.20 -10.30
N GLU A 68 -9.75 1.07 -10.89
CA GLU A 68 -8.71 0.25 -10.30
C GLU A 68 -7.31 0.75 -10.62
N ASN A 69 -6.46 0.86 -9.59
CA ASN A 69 -5.06 1.23 -9.79
C ASN A 69 -4.32 0.09 -10.55
N PRO A 70 -3.64 0.39 -11.67
CA PRO A 70 -2.90 -0.61 -12.45
C PRO A 70 -1.70 -1.24 -11.71
N LEU A 71 -1.28 -0.64 -10.60
CA LEU A 71 -0.21 -1.12 -9.72
C LEU A 71 -0.71 -1.55 -8.34
N SER A 72 -2.00 -1.89 -8.23
CA SER A 72 -2.54 -2.47 -7.00
C SER A 72 -1.83 -3.77 -6.65
N TYR A 73 -1.57 -3.96 -5.35
CA TYR A 73 -1.11 -5.23 -4.78
C TYR A 73 -2.22 -6.25 -4.64
N PHE A 74 -3.46 -5.77 -4.58
CA PHE A 74 -4.64 -6.57 -4.33
C PHE A 74 -5.62 -6.37 -5.46
N ARG A 75 -6.27 -7.46 -5.88
CA ARG A 75 -7.28 -7.49 -6.94
C ARG A 75 -8.60 -7.94 -6.34
N TRP A 76 -9.69 -7.26 -6.72
CA TRP A 76 -11.02 -7.63 -6.30
C TRP A 76 -11.60 -8.69 -7.24
N LEU A 77 -11.96 -9.85 -6.69
CA LEU A 77 -12.64 -10.92 -7.40
C LEU A 77 -14.11 -10.96 -6.97
N PRO A 78 -15.04 -10.35 -7.75
CA PRO A 78 -16.46 -10.47 -7.47
C PRO A 78 -16.91 -11.93 -7.55
N ILE A 79 -17.55 -12.40 -6.48
CA ILE A 79 -18.17 -13.72 -6.44
C ILE A 79 -19.63 -13.54 -6.87
N ASN A 80 -19.97 -14.00 -8.07
CA ASN A 80 -21.36 -14.08 -8.52
C ASN A 80 -22.04 -15.26 -7.80
N SER A 81 -22.39 -15.07 -6.54
CA SER A 81 -23.23 -16.02 -5.83
C SER A 81 -24.68 -15.82 -6.25
N LYS A 82 -25.26 -16.80 -6.95
CA LYS A 82 -26.72 -16.99 -7.04
C LYS A 82 -27.24 -17.75 -5.81
N ALA A 83 -26.67 -17.54 -4.63
CA ALA A 83 -27.34 -18.01 -3.43
C ALA A 83 -28.63 -17.19 -3.27
N PRO A 84 -29.81 -17.82 -3.20
CA PRO A 84 -31.00 -17.10 -2.78
C PRO A 84 -30.74 -16.63 -1.35
N GLY A 85 -30.47 -15.33 -1.18
CA GLY A 85 -30.54 -14.73 0.15
C GLY A 85 -31.96 -14.92 0.70
N PRO A 86 -32.13 -15.05 2.03
CA PRO A 86 -33.47 -15.19 2.59
C PRO A 86 -34.30 -13.97 2.19
N SER A 87 -35.37 -14.22 1.44
CA SER A 87 -36.42 -13.27 1.16
C SER A 87 -36.93 -12.71 2.48
N SER A 88 -36.69 -11.41 2.70
CA SER A 88 -37.35 -10.64 3.75
C SER A 88 -38.75 -10.26 3.32
#